data_AF-A0AAV5GAE2-F1
#
_entry.id   AF-A0AAV5GAE2-F1
#
_cell.length_a   1.000
_cell.length_b   1.000
_cell.length_c   1.000
_cell.angle_alpha   90.00
_cell.angle_beta   90.00
_cell.angle_gamma   90.00
#
_symmetry.space_group_name_H-M   'P 1'
#
loop_
_entity.id
_entity.type
_entity.pdbx_description
1 polymer ?
#
loop_
_entity_poly.entity_id
_entity_poly.type
_entity_poly.pdbx_seq_one_letter_code
_entity_poly.pdbx_strand_id
1 'polypeptide(L)'
;MPVRCELIAVARAPQAAVAAAVVGVAAKLEEAQGQIPAQPGVLVPDIDSALNQAADITVAHGMLIAPYLWGGPSPQVQEEDRLTLGLQLIMLTHAEYAYAVEEGVAAMQQAVAESNIDILDWTRADS
;
A
#
# COMPACT_ATOMS: atom_id res chain seq x y z
N MET A 1 -23.84 -2.58 -8.20
CA MET A 1 -22.72 -3.42 -8.68
C MET A 1 -21.62 -3.34 -7.63
N PRO A 2 -21.30 -4.45 -6.95
CA PRO A 2 -20.18 -4.54 -6.01
C PRO A 2 -18.85 -4.21 -6.69
N VAL A 3 -17.92 -3.65 -5.90
CA VAL A 3 -16.55 -3.38 -6.34
C VAL A 3 -15.61 -4.25 -5.51
N ARG A 4 -14.69 -4.93 -6.19
CA ARG A 4 -13.60 -5.70 -5.61
C ARG A 4 -12.28 -5.04 -6.00
N CYS A 5 -11.33 -5.02 -5.07
CA CYS A 5 -9.97 -4.57 -5.34
C CYS A 5 -9.00 -5.75 -5.29
N GLU A 6 -8.06 -5.78 -6.22
CA GLU A 6 -6.89 -6.65 -6.18
C GLU A 6 -5.69 -5.83 -5.71
N LEU A 7 -4.96 -6.32 -4.71
CA LEU A 7 -3.78 -5.65 -4.19
C LEU A 7 -2.55 -5.93 -5.08
N ILE A 8 -1.80 -4.89 -5.40
CA ILE A 8 -0.53 -4.98 -6.11
C ILE A 8 0.54 -4.16 -5.39
N ALA A 9 1.76 -4.68 -5.30
CA ALA A 9 2.90 -3.94 -4.77
C ALA A 9 4.07 -4.05 -5.75
N VAL A 10 4.86 -2.98 -5.84
CA VAL A 10 6.09 -2.93 -6.63
C VAL A 10 7.17 -2.38 -5.72
N ALA A 11 8.30 -3.07 -5.62
CA ALA A 11 9.40 -2.70 -4.74
C ALA A 11 10.72 -3.30 -5.23
N ARG A 12 11.83 -2.65 -4.83
CA ARG A 12 13.18 -3.23 -4.85
C ARG A 12 13.42 -3.95 -3.53
N ALA A 13 12.65 -5.01 -3.31
CA ALA A 13 12.73 -5.87 -2.14
C ALA A 13 12.68 -7.34 -2.56
N PRO A 14 13.12 -8.28 -1.72
CA PRO A 14 12.94 -9.70 -1.98
C PRO A 14 11.47 -10.04 -2.24
N GLN A 15 11.20 -10.88 -3.24
CA GLN A 15 9.82 -11.25 -3.62
C GLN A 15 9.00 -11.79 -2.43
N ALA A 16 9.64 -12.52 -1.51
CA ALA A 16 8.99 -13.03 -0.31
C ALA A 16 8.47 -11.90 0.61
N ALA A 17 9.24 -10.81 0.77
CA ALA A 17 8.81 -9.66 1.55
C ALA A 17 7.64 -8.93 0.85
N VAL A 18 7.70 -8.76 -0.47
CA VAL A 18 6.61 -8.15 -1.24
C VAL A 18 5.32 -8.96 -1.13
N ALA A 19 5.41 -10.28 -1.27
CA ALA A 19 4.26 -11.17 -1.11
C ALA A 19 3.71 -11.13 0.32
N ALA A 20 4.58 -11.13 1.33
CA ALA A 20 4.17 -11.07 2.73
C ALA A 20 3.45 -9.75 3.06
N ALA A 21 3.90 -8.61 2.54
CA ALA A 21 3.22 -7.33 2.71
C ALA A 21 1.82 -7.34 2.07
N VAL A 22 1.69 -7.83 0.83
CA VAL A 22 0.38 -7.93 0.14
C VAL A 22 -0.59 -8.82 0.92
N VAL A 23 -0.13 -9.99 1.36
CA VAL A 23 -0.95 -10.93 2.15
C VAL A 23 -1.30 -10.34 3.52
N GLY A 24 -0.34 -9.70 4.19
CA GLY A 24 -0.56 -9.06 5.50
C GLY A 24 -1.60 -7.94 5.44
N VAL A 25 -1.52 -7.09 4.41
CA VAL A 25 -2.53 -6.04 4.18
C VAL A 25 -3.89 -6.63 3.83
N ALA A 26 -3.96 -7.65 2.98
CA ALA A 26 -5.21 -8.32 2.67
C ALA A 26 -5.87 -8.89 3.93
N ALA A 27 -5.11 -9.63 4.74
CA ALA A 27 -5.60 -10.19 6.01
C ALA A 27 -6.11 -9.08 6.95
N LYS A 28 -5.37 -7.97 7.10
CA LYS A 28 -5.79 -6.87 7.96
C LYS A 28 -7.09 -6.19 7.47
N LEU A 29 -7.26 -6.04 6.17
CA LEU A 29 -8.50 -5.51 5.58
C LEU A 29 -9.69 -6.46 5.80
N GLU A 30 -9.48 -7.76 5.68
CA GLU A 30 -10.50 -8.78 5.97
C GLU A 30 -10.89 -8.80 7.45
N GLU A 31 -9.90 -8.79 8.36
CA GLU A 31 -10.10 -8.75 9.82
C GLU A 31 -10.84 -7.49 10.26
N ALA A 32 -10.62 -6.37 9.58
CA ALA A 32 -11.32 -5.12 9.85
C ALA A 32 -12.82 -5.17 9.51
N GLN A 33 -13.30 -6.18 8.78
CA GLN A 33 -14.71 -6.38 8.42
C GLN A 33 -15.39 -5.12 7.85
N GLY A 34 -14.65 -4.37 7.01
CA GLY A 34 -15.13 -3.15 6.36
C GLY A 34 -14.95 -1.87 7.17
N GLN A 35 -14.40 -1.91 8.39
CA GLN A 35 -14.00 -0.71 9.13
C GLN A 35 -12.84 0.04 8.45
N ILE A 36 -11.95 -0.71 7.79
CA ILE A 36 -10.90 -0.18 6.91
C ILE A 36 -11.28 -0.56 5.48
N PRO A 37 -11.70 0.39 4.64
CA PRO A 37 -12.13 0.08 3.28
C PRO A 37 -10.93 -0.21 2.37
N ALA A 38 -11.07 -1.17 1.46
CA ALA A 38 -10.05 -1.47 0.45
C ALA A 38 -10.16 -0.49 -0.75
N GLN A 39 -9.78 0.78 -0.55
CA GLN A 39 -9.90 1.82 -1.57
C GLN A 39 -8.73 2.82 -1.54
N PRO A 40 -8.53 3.63 -2.59
CA PRO A 40 -7.49 4.66 -2.60
C PRO A 40 -7.67 5.67 -1.45
N GLY A 41 -6.55 6.17 -0.92
CA GLY A 41 -6.55 7.15 0.17
C GLY A 41 -6.59 6.53 1.57
N VAL A 42 -6.46 5.21 1.69
CA VAL A 42 -6.56 4.49 2.95
C VAL A 42 -5.18 4.13 3.48
N LEU A 43 -4.97 4.39 4.76
CA LEU A 43 -3.79 3.97 5.52
C LEU A 43 -4.09 2.65 6.24
N VAL A 44 -3.10 1.76 6.24
CA VAL A 44 -3.17 0.44 6.89
C VAL A 44 -2.01 0.35 7.88
N PRO A 45 -2.28 0.41 9.20
CA PRO A 45 -1.21 0.36 10.19
C PRO A 45 -0.61 -1.04 10.32
N ASP A 46 0.49 -1.13 11.06
CA ASP A 46 1.18 -2.32 11.59
C ASP A 46 1.10 -3.60 10.73
N ILE A 47 1.98 -3.70 9.72
CA ILE A 47 2.18 -4.84 8.80
C ILE A 47 3.54 -5.53 9.05
N ASP A 48 4.36 -4.97 9.93
CA ASP A 48 5.66 -5.45 10.40
C ASP A 48 5.65 -6.93 10.82
N SER A 49 4.56 -7.40 11.45
CA SER A 49 4.43 -8.82 11.81
C SER A 49 4.54 -9.78 10.61
N ALA A 50 4.06 -9.36 9.43
CA ALA A 50 4.17 -10.12 8.19
C ALA A 50 5.59 -10.07 7.60
N LEU A 51 6.36 -9.02 7.92
CA LEU A 51 7.69 -8.75 7.39
C LEU A 51 8.84 -9.22 8.30
N ASN A 52 8.54 -9.72 9.50
CA ASN A 52 9.50 -10.16 10.53
C ASN A 52 10.64 -11.07 10.06
N GLN A 53 10.50 -11.78 8.95
CA GLN A 53 11.55 -12.66 8.40
C GLN A 53 12.55 -11.92 7.49
N ALA A 54 12.31 -10.65 7.17
CA ALA A 54 13.14 -9.84 6.29
C ALA A 54 13.88 -8.76 7.09
N ALA A 55 15.06 -9.12 7.62
CA ALA A 55 15.80 -8.34 8.61
C ALA A 55 16.18 -6.90 8.20
N ASP A 56 16.28 -6.63 6.89
CA ASP A 56 16.70 -5.31 6.38
C ASP A 56 15.52 -4.41 5.95
N ILE A 57 14.28 -4.89 6.10
CA ILE A 57 13.07 -4.12 5.74
C ILE A 57 12.68 -3.21 6.91
N THR A 58 12.55 -1.92 6.63
CA THR A 58 12.27 -0.87 7.63
C THR A 58 10.85 -0.34 7.56
N VAL A 59 10.18 -0.51 6.42
CA VAL A 59 8.78 -0.12 6.24
C VAL A 59 7.84 -1.06 6.99
N ALA A 60 6.83 -0.49 7.65
CA ALA A 60 5.96 -1.21 8.57
C ALA A 60 4.47 -0.94 8.34
N HIS A 61 4.11 0.02 7.49
CA HIS A 61 2.71 0.41 7.27
C HIS A 61 2.37 0.44 5.78
N GLY A 62 1.09 0.40 5.45
CA GLY A 62 0.58 0.47 4.10
C GLY A 62 -0.18 1.76 3.81
N MET A 63 -0.10 2.22 2.57
CA MET A 63 -0.96 3.23 1.99
C MET A 63 -1.51 2.70 0.66
N LEU A 64 -2.83 2.73 0.51
CA LEU A 64 -3.53 2.23 -0.66
C LEU A 64 -3.80 3.38 -1.62
N ILE A 65 -3.38 3.22 -2.88
CA ILE A 65 -3.53 4.24 -3.92
C ILE A 65 -4.07 3.64 -5.22
N ALA A 66 -4.64 4.49 -6.07
CA ALA A 66 -4.88 4.10 -7.45
C ALA A 66 -3.54 3.82 -8.15
N PRO A 67 -3.34 2.66 -8.80
CA PRO A 67 -2.06 2.35 -9.39
C PRO A 67 -1.73 3.27 -10.58
N TYR A 68 -0.45 3.62 -10.72
CA TYR A 68 0.07 4.47 -11.81
C TYR A 68 1.03 3.71 -12.76
N LEU A 69 1.07 2.38 -12.67
CA LEU A 69 2.06 1.52 -13.33
C LEU A 69 2.00 1.50 -14.86
N TRP A 70 0.88 1.95 -15.46
CA TRP A 70 0.61 1.78 -16.89
C TRP A 70 0.76 3.07 -17.72
N GLY A 71 1.22 4.18 -17.14
CA GLY A 71 1.35 5.47 -17.86
C GLY A 71 0.01 6.02 -18.37
N GLY A 72 -1.10 5.59 -17.77
CA GLY A 72 -2.47 5.87 -18.16
C GLY A 72 -3.44 5.36 -17.09
N PRO A 73 -4.77 5.31 -17.37
CA PRO A 73 -5.73 4.82 -16.40
C PRO A 73 -5.44 3.37 -16.01
N SER A 74 -5.61 3.04 -14.72
CA SER A 74 -5.55 1.67 -14.25
C SER A 74 -6.57 0.80 -14.99
N PRO A 75 -6.20 -0.42 -15.43
CA PRO A 75 -7.14 -1.38 -15.97
C PRO A 75 -8.30 -1.62 -15.01
N GLN A 76 -9.49 -1.81 -15.58
CA GLN A 76 -10.70 -2.17 -14.86
C GLN A 76 -11.31 -3.37 -15.57
N VAL A 77 -11.75 -4.37 -14.80
CA VAL A 77 -12.37 -5.57 -15.35
C VAL A 77 -13.83 -5.59 -14.92
N GLN A 78 -14.72 -5.46 -15.90
CA GLN A 78 -16.14 -5.69 -15.71
C GLN A 78 -16.40 -7.20 -15.76
N GLU A 79 -16.74 -7.80 -14.63
CA GLU A 79 -17.20 -9.18 -14.52
C GLU A 79 -18.74 -9.23 -14.59
N GLU A 80 -19.31 -10.43 -14.64
CA GLU A 80 -20.77 -10.62 -14.74
C GLU A 80 -21.53 -9.99 -13.56
N ASP A 81 -20.98 -10.03 -12.35
CA ASP A 81 -21.63 -9.60 -11.12
C ASP A 81 -20.92 -8.45 -10.39
N ARG A 82 -19.72 -8.02 -10.84
CA ARG A 82 -18.89 -7.03 -10.14
C ARG A 82 -17.95 -6.26 -11.06
N LEU A 83 -17.36 -5.21 -10.50
CA LEU A 83 -16.22 -4.51 -11.05
C LEU A 83 -14.97 -4.86 -10.25
N THR A 84 -13.91 -5.33 -10.91
CA THR A 84 -12.62 -5.59 -10.29
C THR A 84 -11.61 -4.51 -10.70
N LEU A 85 -11.00 -3.88 -9.70
CA LEU A 85 -10.04 -2.79 -9.83
C LEU A 85 -8.69 -3.16 -9.23
N GLY A 86 -7.61 -2.56 -9.73
CA GLY A 86 -6.30 -2.63 -9.08
C GLY A 86 -6.18 -1.60 -7.95
N LEU A 87 -5.54 -1.99 -6.85
CA LEU A 87 -5.22 -1.12 -5.73
C LEU A 87 -3.75 -1.31 -5.36
N GLN A 88 -2.95 -0.26 -5.53
CA GLN A 88 -1.52 -0.36 -5.28
C GLN A 88 -1.21 -0.09 -3.81
N LEU A 89 -0.45 -0.99 -3.21
CA LEU A 89 0.11 -0.87 -1.89
C LEU A 89 1.47 -0.16 -1.98
N ILE A 90 1.57 1.00 -1.34
CA ILE A 90 2.82 1.67 -1.03
C ILE A 90 3.14 1.40 0.43
N MET A 91 4.33 0.88 0.70
CA MET A 91 4.78 0.66 2.07
C MET A 91 5.42 1.92 2.63
N LEU A 92 5.13 2.24 3.88
CA LEU A 92 5.56 3.42 4.61
C LEU A 92 6.39 3.05 5.84
N THR A 93 7.37 3.88 6.18
CA THR A 93 8.03 3.84 7.50
C THR A 93 7.11 4.37 8.59
N HIS A 94 7.52 4.29 9.87
CA HIS A 94 6.73 4.84 10.97
C HIS A 94 6.59 6.37 10.86
N ALA A 95 7.67 7.09 10.53
CA ALA A 95 7.67 8.53 10.36
C ALA A 95 6.75 8.98 9.20
N GLU A 96 6.84 8.30 8.06
CA GLU A 96 5.99 8.58 6.90
C GLU A 96 4.51 8.30 7.17
N TYR A 97 4.20 7.23 7.90
CA TYR A 97 2.83 6.92 8.31
C TYR A 97 2.30 7.96 9.30
N ALA A 98 3.10 8.37 10.29
CA ALA A 98 2.72 9.41 11.24
C ALA A 98 2.42 10.73 10.50
N TYR A 99 3.27 11.13 9.56
CA TYR A 99 3.04 12.27 8.69
C TYR A 99 1.74 12.12 7.89
N ALA A 100 1.49 10.95 7.29
CA ALA A 100 0.26 10.72 6.52
C ALA A 100 -1.01 10.71 7.38
N VAL A 101 -0.91 10.34 8.66
CA VAL A 101 -2.02 10.44 9.63
C VAL A 101 -2.29 11.90 10.00
N GLU A 102 -1.25 12.71 10.18
CA GLU A 102 -1.35 14.12 10.58
C GLU A 102 -1.79 15.03 9.42
N GLU A 103 -1.13 14.92 8.27
CA GLU A 103 -1.29 15.81 7.12
C GLU A 103 -2.23 15.22 6.04
N GLY A 104 -2.53 13.92 6.13
CA GLY A 104 -3.38 13.20 5.19
C GLY A 104 -2.64 12.61 3.99
N VAL A 105 -3.28 11.64 3.33
CA VAL A 105 -2.70 10.91 2.19
C VAL A 105 -2.37 11.81 1.01
N ALA A 106 -3.16 12.85 0.74
CA ALA A 106 -2.88 13.77 -0.37
C ALA A 106 -1.57 14.56 -0.15
N ALA A 107 -1.35 15.04 1.08
CA ALA A 107 -0.11 15.70 1.45
C ALA A 107 1.08 14.73 1.36
N MET A 108 0.92 13.49 1.82
CA MET A 108 1.95 12.45 1.69
C MET A 108 2.29 12.16 0.22
N GLN A 109 1.30 12.04 -0.67
CA GLN A 109 1.54 11.84 -2.10
C GLN A 109 2.29 13.02 -2.73
N GLN A 110 1.97 14.24 -2.33
CA GLN A 110 2.71 15.43 -2.76
C GLN A 110 4.14 15.42 -2.24
N ALA A 111 4.35 15.12 -0.95
CA ALA A 111 5.66 15.04 -0.33
C ALA A 111 6.57 14.00 -1.01
N VAL A 112 6.02 12.82 -1.35
CA VAL A 112 6.73 11.79 -2.13
C VAL A 112 7.17 12.33 -3.49
N ALA A 113 6.30 13.05 -4.19
CA ALA A 113 6.60 13.62 -5.50
C ALA A 113 7.65 14.75 -5.44
N GLU A 114 7.67 15.54 -4.36
CA GLU A 114 8.56 16.70 -4.21
C GLU A 114 9.91 16.35 -3.57
N SER A 115 9.93 15.39 -2.65
CA SER A 115 11.11 15.09 -1.79
C SER A 115 11.94 13.91 -2.30
N ASN A 116 11.67 13.41 -3.52
CA ASN A 116 12.36 12.24 -4.09
C ASN A 116 12.36 11.02 -3.15
N ILE A 117 11.27 10.83 -2.38
CA ILE A 117 11.13 9.66 -1.52
C ILE A 117 11.08 8.42 -2.39
N ASP A 118 12.04 7.54 -2.20
CA ASP A 118 12.12 6.29 -2.94
C ASP A 118 11.16 5.25 -2.34
N ILE A 119 9.88 5.38 -2.70
CA ILE A 119 8.81 4.48 -2.25
C ILE A 119 9.00 3.01 -2.67
N LEU A 120 9.91 2.74 -3.62
CA LEU A 120 10.27 1.38 -4.02
C LEU A 120 11.37 0.78 -3.14
N ASP A 121 12.13 1.59 -2.41
CA ASP A 121 13.13 1.14 -1.46
C ASP A 121 12.51 0.88 -0.09
N TRP A 122 12.30 -0.38 0.25
CA TRP A 122 11.70 -0.80 1.53
C TRP A 122 12.71 -0.89 2.68
N THR A 123 13.97 -0.53 2.43
CA THR A 123 15.06 -0.51 3.42
C THR A 123 15.42 0.92 3.86
N ARG A 124 14.73 1.92 3.29
CA ARG A 124 15.00 3.35 3.56
C ARG A 124 14.84 3.70 5.03
N ALA A 125 15.60 4.69 5.48
CA ALA A 125 15.64 5.07 6.89
C ALA A 125 14.27 5.59 7.38
N ASP A 126 13.98 5.32 8.65
CA ASP A 126 12.86 5.91 9.37
C ASP A 126 13.30 7.27 9.93
N SER A 127 13.16 8.33 9.13
CA SER A 127 13.65 9.68 9.43
C SER A 127 12.75 10.78 8.91
#